data_AF-A0A4Q5M2H5-F1
#
_entry.id   AF-A0A4Q5M2H5-F1
#
_cell.length_a   1.000
_cell.length_b   1.000
_cell.length_c   1.000
_cell.angle_alpha   90.00
_cell.angle_beta   90.00
_cell.angle_gamma   90.00
#
_symmetry.space_group_name_H-M   'P 1'
#
loop_
_entity.id
_entity.type
_entity.pdbx_description
1 polymer ?
#
loop_
_entity_poly.entity_id
_entity_poly.type
_entity_poly.pdbx_seq_one_letter_code
_entity_poly.pdbx_strand_id
1 'polypeptide(L)'
;MKKILSLSIIASLLFAFSACRDESLNPLPGWDPGVHAFTVFDGINFNGNILARPQPYEVANAKNFPKASQNDAKVDLKTRWVSLDNKLTVNKIEIYVRMLESYNDPDGNPKVADLSENGKGKLITTITTPAANRKWNTFSITAQQVYDAYKNASVAYDKVNKVNVFNNPARPRPAGAWFRPAETTGYGSVGADSFVVTWVLTTSDGQVFNTWNPDSICADPTPVSEANSNCQLTFTVR
;
A
#
# COMPACT_ATOMS: atom_id res chain seq x y z
N MET A 1 -19.41 -31.50 -64.35
CA MET A 1 -18.44 -30.38 -64.36
C MET A 1 -18.91 -29.14 -63.59
N LYS A 2 -20.16 -28.66 -63.76
CA LYS A 2 -20.67 -27.47 -63.02
C LYS A 2 -20.58 -27.55 -61.48
N LYS A 3 -20.79 -28.72 -60.88
CA LYS A 3 -20.77 -28.93 -59.42
C LYS A 3 -19.37 -28.92 -58.79
N ILE A 4 -18.33 -29.29 -59.54
CA ILE A 4 -16.94 -29.30 -59.05
C ILE A 4 -16.39 -27.87 -59.03
N LEU A 5 -16.74 -27.06 -60.03
CA LEU A 5 -16.37 -25.65 -60.12
C LEU A 5 -17.02 -24.78 -59.02
N SER A 6 -18.23 -25.15 -58.57
CA SER A 6 -18.91 -24.42 -57.48
C SER A 6 -18.29 -24.72 -56.11
N LEU A 7 -17.86 -25.96 -55.86
CA LEU A 7 -17.21 -26.33 -54.60
C LEU A 7 -15.83 -25.69 -54.45
N SER A 8 -15.04 -25.58 -55.53
CA SER A 8 -13.72 -24.96 -55.48
C SER A 8 -13.77 -23.44 -55.30
N ILE A 9 -14.81 -22.77 -55.81
CA ILE A 9 -15.04 -21.32 -55.56
C ILE A 9 -15.47 -21.07 -54.11
N ILE A 10 -16.33 -21.92 -53.54
CA ILE A 10 -16.77 -21.78 -52.14
C ILE A 10 -15.61 -22.06 -51.17
N ALA A 11 -14.79 -23.07 -51.44
CA ALA A 11 -13.62 -23.37 -50.62
C ALA A 11 -12.57 -22.25 -50.66
N SER A 12 -12.29 -21.68 -51.84
CA SER A 12 -11.33 -20.56 -51.96
C SER A 12 -11.83 -19.27 -51.32
N LEU A 13 -13.13 -18.98 -51.36
CA LEU A 13 -13.74 -17.87 -50.63
C LEU A 13 -13.61 -18.05 -49.11
N LEU A 14 -13.85 -19.26 -48.58
CA LEU A 14 -13.71 -19.55 -47.14
C LEU A 14 -12.26 -19.43 -46.64
N PHE A 15 -11.27 -19.81 -47.45
CA PHE A 15 -9.85 -19.61 -47.12
C PHE A 15 -9.43 -18.13 -47.23
N ALA A 16 -9.95 -17.37 -48.18
CA ALA A 16 -9.63 -15.94 -48.35
C ALA A 16 -10.14 -15.07 -47.19
N PHE A 17 -11.30 -15.39 -46.58
CA PHE A 17 -11.79 -14.66 -45.40
C PHE A 17 -11.07 -15.01 -44.09
N SER A 18 -10.32 -16.12 -44.07
CA SER A 18 -9.54 -16.57 -42.91
C SER A 18 -8.07 -16.13 -42.98
N ALA A 19 -7.56 -15.80 -44.17
CA ALA A 19 -6.15 -15.49 -44.41
C ALA A 19 -5.75 -14.01 -44.19
N CYS A 20 -6.69 -13.13 -43.83
CA CYS A 20 -6.42 -11.69 -43.63
C CYS A 20 -6.64 -11.21 -42.19
N ARG A 21 -6.56 -12.11 -41.19
CA ARG A 21 -6.43 -11.70 -39.78
C ARG A 21 -5.02 -11.97 -39.33
N ASP A 22 -4.10 -11.13 -39.81
CA ASP A 22 -2.79 -11.05 -39.20
C ASP A 22 -2.96 -10.38 -37.83
N GLU A 23 -2.89 -11.16 -36.75
CA GLU A 23 -3.00 -10.63 -35.39
C GLU A 23 -1.85 -9.66 -35.05
N SER A 24 -0.76 -9.66 -35.82
CA SER A 24 0.30 -8.65 -35.68
C SER A 24 -0.11 -7.25 -36.16
N LEU A 25 -1.19 -7.15 -36.96
CA LEU A 25 -1.81 -5.88 -37.37
C LEU A 25 -2.97 -5.45 -36.45
N ASN A 26 -3.21 -6.15 -35.34
CA ASN A 26 -4.15 -5.68 -34.33
C ASN A 26 -3.62 -4.37 -33.73
N PRO A 27 -4.31 -3.23 -33.91
CA PRO A 27 -3.84 -1.94 -33.40
C PRO A 27 -3.92 -1.85 -31.87
N LEU A 28 -4.56 -2.81 -31.22
CA LEU A 28 -4.58 -2.92 -29.77
C LEU A 28 -3.22 -3.45 -29.30
N PRO A 29 -2.43 -2.69 -28.54
CA PRO A 29 -1.24 -3.23 -27.91
C PRO A 29 -1.65 -4.41 -27.01
N GLY A 30 -0.77 -5.41 -26.90
CA GLY A 30 -0.94 -6.43 -25.87
C GLY A 30 -1.02 -5.75 -24.50
N TRP A 31 -1.96 -6.17 -23.67
CA TRP A 31 -2.03 -5.68 -22.29
C TRP A 31 -0.79 -6.15 -21.54
N ASP A 32 -0.06 -5.20 -20.97
CA ASP A 32 1.09 -5.51 -20.13
C ASP A 32 0.64 -6.30 -18.90
N PRO A 33 1.46 -7.26 -18.46
CA PRO A 33 1.14 -8.05 -17.28
C PRO A 33 1.14 -7.16 -16.02
N GLY A 34 0.30 -7.50 -15.04
CA GLY A 34 0.13 -6.71 -13.83
C GLY A 34 0.22 -7.55 -12.55
N VAL A 35 0.83 -6.97 -11.52
CA VAL A 35 0.76 -7.49 -10.15
C VAL A 35 0.16 -6.46 -9.20
N HIS A 36 -0.60 -6.95 -8.24
CA HIS A 36 -1.13 -6.17 -7.14
C HIS A 36 -0.72 -6.79 -5.81
N ALA A 37 -0.84 -6.02 -4.75
CA ALA A 37 -0.73 -6.54 -3.39
C ALA A 37 -1.91 -6.14 -2.53
N PHE A 38 -2.12 -6.96 -1.51
CA PHE A 38 -3.14 -6.79 -0.52
C PHE A 38 -2.52 -7.00 0.85
N THR A 39 -2.60 -5.98 1.69
CA THR A 39 -2.07 -6.02 3.04
C THR A 39 -3.19 -5.84 4.05
N VAL A 40 -3.16 -6.62 5.12
CA VAL A 40 -4.15 -6.59 6.21
C VAL A 40 -3.45 -6.64 7.58
N PHE A 41 -4.14 -6.23 8.63
CA PHE A 41 -3.70 -6.48 10.01
C PHE A 41 -3.84 -7.95 10.37
N ASP A 42 -2.85 -8.51 11.07
CA ASP A 42 -2.91 -9.89 11.54
C ASP A 42 -3.69 -10.02 12.86
N GLY A 43 -4.25 -11.21 13.11
CA GLY A 43 -4.93 -11.55 14.36
C GLY A 43 -6.26 -10.81 14.57
N ILE A 44 -6.93 -10.39 13.49
CA ILE A 44 -8.28 -9.84 13.51
C ILE A 44 -9.27 -10.94 13.11
N ASN A 45 -10.21 -11.26 14.01
CA ASN A 45 -11.14 -12.36 13.83
C ASN A 45 -12.20 -12.02 12.77
N PHE A 46 -12.56 -13.00 11.93
CA PHE A 46 -13.37 -12.82 10.73
C PHE A 46 -14.57 -13.77 10.74
N ASN A 47 -15.78 -13.24 10.52
CA ASN A 47 -17.03 -14.02 10.49
C ASN A 47 -17.27 -14.78 9.17
N GLY A 48 -16.22 -15.08 8.39
CA GLY A 48 -16.30 -15.98 7.23
C GLY A 48 -16.87 -15.38 5.93
N ASN A 49 -17.52 -14.22 5.95
CA ASN A 49 -18.14 -13.63 4.75
C ASN A 49 -17.22 -12.64 4.03
N ILE A 50 -16.45 -13.12 3.02
CA ILE A 50 -15.39 -12.35 2.35
C ILE A 50 -15.99 -11.26 1.43
N LEU A 51 -17.30 -11.34 1.17
CA LEU A 51 -18.04 -10.43 0.30
C LEU A 51 -18.65 -9.23 1.05
N ALA A 52 -18.67 -9.24 2.39
CA ALA A 52 -19.23 -8.14 3.19
C ALA A 52 -18.18 -7.05 3.46
N ARG A 53 -18.27 -5.90 2.77
CA ARG A 53 -17.37 -4.75 2.99
C ARG A 53 -17.98 -3.67 3.89
N PRO A 54 -17.15 -2.90 4.63
CA PRO A 54 -15.71 -3.10 4.81
C PRO A 54 -15.45 -4.33 5.69
N GLN A 55 -14.43 -5.11 5.33
CA GLN A 55 -14.03 -6.23 6.19
C GLN A 55 -13.39 -5.69 7.47
N PRO A 56 -13.51 -6.36 8.62
CA PRO A 56 -12.90 -5.90 9.88
C PRO A 56 -11.38 -5.68 9.80
N TYR A 57 -10.71 -6.37 8.87
CA TYR A 57 -9.28 -6.27 8.60
C TYR A 57 -8.90 -5.22 7.53
N GLU A 58 -9.89 -4.55 6.92
CA GLU A 58 -9.76 -3.43 5.98
C GLU A 58 -9.97 -2.07 6.68
N VAL A 59 -10.18 -2.04 8.00
CA VAL A 59 -10.49 -0.83 8.75
C VAL A 59 -9.19 -0.13 9.18
N ALA A 60 -9.06 1.15 8.79
CA ALA A 60 -8.02 2.03 9.30
C ALA A 60 -7.98 1.99 10.84
N ASN A 61 -6.79 1.82 11.42
CA ASN A 61 -6.55 1.77 12.86
C ASN A 61 -7.09 0.52 13.58
N ALA A 62 -7.28 -0.61 12.88
CA ALA A 62 -7.74 -1.85 13.53
C ALA A 62 -6.69 -2.46 14.48
N LYS A 63 -5.40 -2.12 14.30
CA LYS A 63 -4.32 -2.27 15.28
C LYS A 63 -3.59 -0.94 15.39
N ASN A 64 -2.94 -0.69 16.53
CA ASN A 64 -2.30 0.60 16.85
C ASN A 64 -1.04 0.37 17.68
N PHE A 65 -0.12 1.34 17.67
CA PHE A 65 0.89 1.40 18.73
C PHE A 65 0.24 1.87 20.04
N PRO A 66 0.66 1.34 21.19
CA PRO A 66 0.12 1.73 22.47
C PRO A 66 0.59 3.13 22.86
N LYS A 67 -0.24 3.83 23.66
CA LYS A 67 0.14 5.15 24.24
C LYS A 67 1.38 5.08 25.14
N ALA A 68 1.64 3.94 25.76
CA ALA A 68 2.76 3.70 26.67
C ALA A 68 3.46 2.37 26.33
N SER A 69 4.66 2.15 26.87
CA SER A 69 5.42 0.90 26.68
C SER A 69 5.70 0.58 25.20
N GLN A 70 6.13 1.59 24.44
CA GLN A 70 6.34 1.46 22.99
C GLN A 70 7.58 0.63 22.62
N ASN A 71 8.52 0.41 23.54
CA ASN A 71 9.78 -0.27 23.23
C ASN A 71 9.58 -1.68 22.63
N ASP A 72 8.60 -2.44 23.13
CA ASP A 72 8.27 -3.79 22.64
C ASP A 72 7.02 -3.82 21.75
N ALA A 73 6.46 -2.64 21.44
CA ALA A 73 5.23 -2.55 20.69
C ALA A 73 5.44 -2.89 19.21
N LYS A 74 4.51 -3.66 18.67
CA LYS A 74 4.47 -4.02 17.25
C LYS A 74 3.05 -4.05 16.71
N VAL A 75 2.94 -3.85 15.41
CA VAL A 75 1.76 -4.14 14.63
C VAL A 75 2.09 -5.32 13.73
N ASP A 76 1.40 -6.44 13.93
CA ASP A 76 1.53 -7.62 13.07
C ASP A 76 0.62 -7.47 11.84
N LEU A 77 1.18 -7.75 10.66
CA LEU A 77 0.53 -7.60 9.36
C LEU A 77 0.73 -8.84 8.48
N LYS A 78 -0.15 -8.98 7.50
CA LYS A 78 -0.03 -9.97 6.43
C LYS A 78 -0.13 -9.26 5.09
N THR A 79 0.73 -9.62 4.15
CA THR A 79 0.65 -9.16 2.76
C THR A 79 0.68 -10.32 1.79
N ARG A 80 -0.15 -10.28 0.75
CA ARG A 80 -0.10 -11.22 -0.38
C ARG A 80 -0.02 -10.43 -1.66
N TRP A 81 0.60 -11.02 -2.67
CA TRP A 81 0.60 -10.47 -4.02
C TRP A 81 -0.26 -11.33 -4.95
N VAL A 82 -0.76 -10.71 -6.01
CA VAL A 82 -1.60 -11.32 -7.03
C VAL A 82 -1.07 -10.93 -8.40
N SER A 83 -0.56 -11.89 -9.17
CA SER A 83 -0.44 -11.75 -10.63
C SER A 83 -1.80 -12.10 -11.24
N LEU A 84 -2.39 -11.16 -11.98
CA LEU A 84 -3.72 -11.32 -12.57
C LEU A 84 -3.72 -12.32 -13.73
N ASP A 85 -2.64 -12.33 -14.49
CA ASP A 85 -2.45 -13.13 -15.70
C ASP A 85 -1.48 -14.31 -15.50
N ASN A 86 -0.97 -14.50 -14.28
CA ASN A 86 0.02 -15.50 -13.89
C ASN A 86 1.33 -15.44 -14.71
N LYS A 87 1.66 -14.30 -15.33
CA LYS A 87 2.91 -14.14 -16.10
C LYS A 87 4.07 -13.62 -15.26
N LEU A 88 3.77 -12.90 -14.18
CA LEU A 88 4.78 -12.27 -13.34
C LEU A 88 4.94 -13.02 -12.02
N THR A 89 6.18 -13.11 -11.57
CA THR A 89 6.55 -13.63 -10.26
C THR A 89 7.19 -12.53 -9.44
N VAL A 90 6.63 -12.23 -8.27
CA VAL A 90 7.22 -11.27 -7.32
C VAL A 90 8.34 -11.96 -6.55
N ASN A 91 9.55 -11.39 -6.60
CA ASN A 91 10.72 -11.91 -5.89
C ASN A 91 11.17 -11.02 -4.73
N LYS A 92 10.63 -9.81 -4.60
CA LYS A 92 10.91 -8.92 -3.48
C LYS A 92 9.70 -8.04 -3.17
N ILE A 93 9.41 -7.86 -1.88
CA ILE A 93 8.41 -6.90 -1.40
C ILE A 93 9.10 -5.96 -0.41
N GLU A 94 9.09 -4.67 -0.69
CA GLU A 94 9.64 -3.63 0.18
C GLU A 94 8.50 -2.89 0.88
N ILE A 95 8.54 -2.84 2.21
CA ILE A 95 7.50 -2.22 3.04
C ILE A 95 8.00 -0.86 3.52
N TYR A 96 7.25 0.17 3.17
CA TYR A 96 7.52 1.55 3.57
C TYR A 96 6.49 2.01 4.60
N VAL A 97 6.94 2.86 5.52
CA VAL A 97 6.06 3.55 6.46
C VAL A 97 6.28 5.04 6.30
N ARG A 98 5.20 5.81 6.13
CA ARG A 98 5.17 7.26 6.33
C ARG A 98 4.72 7.53 7.75
N MET A 99 5.47 8.35 8.48
CA MET A 99 5.05 8.88 9.77
C MET A 99 4.52 10.30 9.58
N LEU A 100 3.29 10.53 10.02
CA LEU A 100 2.62 11.81 9.94
C LEU A 100 2.40 12.34 11.36
N GLU A 101 2.84 13.58 11.59
CA GLU A 101 2.63 14.27 12.87
C GLU A 101 1.60 15.39 12.67
N SER A 102 0.51 15.35 13.43
CA SER A 102 -0.40 16.49 13.54
C SER A 102 0.21 17.57 14.45
N TYR A 103 0.00 18.84 14.11
CA TYR A 103 0.38 20.00 14.92
C TYR A 103 -0.56 21.18 14.65
N ASN A 104 -0.49 22.23 15.47
CA ASN A 104 -1.13 23.51 15.19
C ASN A 104 -0.06 24.50 14.72
N ASP A 105 -0.29 25.17 13.60
CA ASP A 105 0.61 26.24 13.14
C ASP A 105 0.53 27.47 14.07
N PRO A 106 1.41 28.48 13.93
CA PRO A 106 1.42 29.66 14.82
C PRO A 106 0.09 30.44 14.86
N ASP A 107 -0.74 30.29 13.82
CA ASP A 107 -2.07 30.91 13.73
C ASP A 107 -3.15 30.04 14.41
N GLY A 108 -2.78 28.87 14.95
CA GLY A 108 -3.67 27.92 15.62
C GLY A 108 -4.39 26.95 14.69
N ASN A 109 -4.04 26.92 13.39
CA ASN A 109 -4.70 26.03 12.44
C ASN A 109 -4.14 24.61 12.50
N PRO A 110 -4.98 23.56 12.45
CA PRO A 110 -4.52 22.19 12.42
C PRO A 110 -3.79 21.90 11.10
N LYS A 111 -2.60 21.32 11.22
CA LYS A 111 -1.72 20.89 10.13
C LYS A 111 -1.22 19.47 10.37
N VAL A 112 -0.73 18.85 9.30
CA VAL A 112 -0.08 17.55 9.34
C VAL A 112 1.25 17.66 8.62
N ALA A 113 2.33 17.29 9.30
CA ALA A 113 3.66 17.17 8.71
C ALA A 113 3.91 15.72 8.31
N ASP A 114 4.31 15.50 7.05
CA ASP A 114 4.85 14.21 6.62
C ASP A 114 6.35 14.19 6.88
N LEU A 115 6.78 13.34 7.83
CA LEU A 115 8.18 13.25 8.22
C LEU A 115 9.04 12.56 7.16
N SER A 116 8.46 11.98 6.10
CA SER A 116 9.21 11.30 5.04
C SER A 116 9.86 12.26 4.04
N GLU A 117 9.46 13.54 4.04
CA GLU A 117 9.87 14.62 3.11
C GLU A 117 9.49 14.40 1.63
N ASN A 118 9.37 13.13 1.20
CA ASN A 118 9.17 12.73 -0.20
C ASN A 118 7.82 12.05 -0.48
N GLY A 119 6.93 11.94 0.52
CA GLY A 119 5.64 11.25 0.41
C GLY A 119 5.72 9.73 0.22
N LYS A 120 6.91 9.12 0.05
CA LYS A 120 7.10 7.67 -0.14
C LYS A 120 7.14 6.91 1.19
N GLY A 121 7.57 7.55 2.27
CA GLY A 121 7.91 6.88 3.52
C GLY A 121 9.36 6.41 3.58
N LYS A 122 9.75 5.83 4.72
CA LYS A 122 11.05 5.18 4.92
C LYS A 122 10.87 3.66 4.83
N LEU A 123 11.86 2.97 4.26
CA LEU A 123 11.88 1.51 4.18
C LEU A 123 12.02 0.95 5.60
N ILE A 124 11.09 0.09 6.01
CA ILE A 124 11.10 -0.53 7.35
C ILE A 124 11.51 -1.99 7.28
N THR A 125 11.06 -2.72 6.26
CA THR A 125 11.41 -4.13 6.09
C THR A 125 11.33 -4.55 4.63
N THR A 126 12.05 -5.62 4.30
CA THR A 126 12.06 -6.24 2.98
C THR A 126 11.78 -7.73 3.13
N ILE A 127 10.79 -8.23 2.39
CA ILE A 127 10.53 -9.65 2.22
C ILE A 127 11.29 -10.08 0.97
N THR A 128 12.44 -10.73 1.17
CA THR A 128 13.37 -11.13 0.09
C THR A 128 13.00 -12.45 -0.57
N THR A 129 12.13 -13.24 0.05
CA THR A 129 11.60 -14.48 -0.50
C THR A 129 10.08 -14.51 -0.30
N PRO A 130 9.32 -13.75 -1.10
CA PRO A 130 7.87 -13.74 -0.99
C PRO A 130 7.29 -15.14 -1.21
N ALA A 131 6.25 -15.48 -0.43
CA ALA A 131 5.43 -16.65 -0.66
C ALA A 131 4.84 -16.65 -2.08
N ALA A 132 4.42 -17.81 -2.57
CA ALA A 132 3.84 -17.97 -3.90
C ALA A 132 2.60 -17.08 -4.14
N ASN A 133 2.21 -16.90 -5.40
CA ASN A 133 1.06 -16.09 -5.82
C ASN A 133 -0.18 -16.39 -4.95
N ARG A 134 -0.87 -15.34 -4.48
CA ARG A 134 -2.06 -15.40 -3.61
C ARG A 134 -1.82 -16.06 -2.23
N LYS A 135 -0.57 -16.27 -1.80
CA LYS A 135 -0.23 -16.74 -0.44
C LYS A 135 0.22 -15.58 0.44
N TRP A 136 -0.09 -15.69 1.72
CA TRP A 136 0.24 -14.67 2.72
C TRP A 136 1.71 -14.74 3.14
N ASN A 137 2.34 -13.58 3.18
CA ASN A 137 3.58 -13.30 3.89
C ASN A 137 3.21 -12.61 5.20
N THR A 138 3.80 -13.04 6.31
CA THR A 138 3.59 -12.42 7.62
C THR A 138 4.80 -11.55 7.97
N PHE A 139 4.57 -10.37 8.51
CA PHE A 139 5.63 -9.49 9.00
C PHE A 139 5.09 -8.60 10.13
N SER A 140 6.00 -7.93 10.83
CA SER A 140 5.65 -6.99 11.89
C SER A 140 6.36 -5.67 11.67
N ILE A 141 5.70 -4.57 12.04
CA ILE A 141 6.31 -3.25 12.14
C ILE A 141 6.41 -2.93 13.63
N THR A 142 7.63 -2.81 14.14
CA THR A 142 7.86 -2.40 15.53
C THR A 142 7.90 -0.89 15.66
N ALA A 143 7.54 -0.38 16.83
CA ALA A 143 7.68 1.04 17.12
C ALA A 143 9.14 1.50 17.04
N GLN A 144 10.09 0.65 17.43
CA GLN A 144 11.51 0.95 17.38
C GLN A 144 12.02 1.16 15.96
N GLN A 145 11.64 0.29 15.02
CA GLN A 145 12.03 0.46 13.61
C GLN A 145 11.54 1.79 13.04
N VAL A 146 10.30 2.18 13.37
CA VAL A 146 9.75 3.46 12.91
C VAL A 146 10.48 4.63 13.58
N TYR A 147 10.77 4.54 14.89
CA TYR A 147 11.54 5.56 15.58
C TYR A 147 12.93 5.73 14.97
N ASP A 148 13.68 4.63 14.77
CA ASP A 148 15.03 4.68 14.22
C ASP A 148 15.07 5.27 12.80
N ALA A 149 14.03 5.00 12.00
CA ALA A 149 13.89 5.56 10.65
C ALA A 149 13.62 7.09 10.65
N TYR A 150 13.04 7.63 11.73
CA TYR A 150 12.53 8.99 11.79
C TYR A 150 13.15 9.87 12.89
N LYS A 151 13.99 9.36 13.78
CA LYS A 151 14.54 10.10 14.94
C LYS A 151 15.27 11.41 14.61
N ASN A 152 15.74 11.56 13.37
CA ASN A 152 16.40 12.75 12.86
C ASN A 152 15.49 13.68 12.05
N ALA A 153 14.22 13.31 11.83
CA ALA A 153 13.27 14.12 11.09
C ALA A 153 13.05 15.47 11.76
N SER A 154 12.96 16.52 10.95
CA SER A 154 12.77 17.88 11.42
C SER A 154 11.68 18.58 10.62
N VAL A 155 10.86 19.38 11.31
CA VAL A 155 9.72 20.09 10.73
C VAL A 155 9.86 21.58 11.03
N ALA A 156 9.56 22.41 10.04
CA ALA A 156 9.45 23.85 10.22
C ALA A 156 8.02 24.21 10.62
N TYR A 157 7.68 24.01 11.90
CA TYR A 157 6.32 24.22 12.41
C TYR A 157 5.86 25.69 12.27
N ASP A 158 6.79 26.64 12.33
CA ASP A 158 6.60 28.07 12.12
C ASP A 158 6.81 28.52 10.66
N LYS A 159 6.93 27.55 9.73
CA LYS A 159 7.25 27.74 8.30
C LYS A 159 8.68 28.24 8.02
N VAL A 160 9.53 28.42 9.05
CA VAL A 160 10.89 28.99 8.90
C VAL A 160 11.96 28.11 9.54
N ASN A 161 11.86 27.82 10.84
CA ASN A 161 12.88 27.15 11.63
C ASN A 161 12.60 25.65 11.74
N LYS A 162 13.49 24.82 11.19
CA LYS A 162 13.41 23.37 11.35
C LYS A 162 13.75 22.96 12.78
N VAL A 163 12.83 22.28 13.44
CA VAL A 163 13.01 21.68 14.76
C VAL A 163 12.95 20.17 14.63
N ASN A 164 13.88 19.46 15.29
CA ASN A 164 13.82 18.00 15.35
C ASN A 164 12.55 17.57 16.09
N VAL A 165 11.77 16.71 15.46
CA VAL A 165 10.45 16.29 15.95
C VAL A 165 10.52 15.59 17.31
N PHE A 166 11.54 14.75 17.53
CA PHE A 166 11.69 13.96 18.76
C PHE A 166 12.37 14.74 19.89
N ASN A 167 12.95 15.90 19.59
CA ASN A 167 13.58 16.80 20.55
C ASN A 167 12.90 18.19 20.59
N ASN A 168 11.64 18.29 20.16
CA ASN A 168 10.91 19.55 20.11
C ASN A 168 10.48 20.00 21.54
N PRO A 169 11.06 21.06 22.12
CA PRO A 169 10.74 21.49 23.47
C PRO A 169 9.33 22.10 23.58
N ALA A 170 8.77 22.62 22.49
CA ALA A 170 7.41 23.15 22.48
C ALA A 170 6.34 22.05 22.52
N ARG A 171 6.73 20.81 22.18
CA ARG A 171 5.85 19.63 22.19
C ARG A 171 6.67 18.35 22.45
N PRO A 172 7.24 18.18 23.66
CA PRO A 172 8.14 17.07 23.98
C PRO A 172 7.41 15.72 23.97
N ARG A 173 8.05 14.67 23.46
CA ARG A 173 7.47 13.31 23.49
C ARG A 173 7.17 12.87 24.93
N PRO A 174 6.10 12.07 25.18
CA PRO A 174 5.78 11.59 26.51
C PRO A 174 6.94 10.78 27.10
N ALA A 175 7.12 10.84 28.42
CA ALA A 175 8.18 10.11 29.10
C ALA A 175 8.11 8.60 28.79
N GLY A 176 9.21 8.04 28.28
CA GLY A 176 9.29 6.63 27.91
C GLY A 176 8.52 6.22 26.66
N ALA A 177 8.09 7.18 25.83
CA ALA A 177 7.41 6.92 24.56
C ALA A 177 8.08 7.69 23.41
N TRP A 178 8.05 7.10 22.21
CA TRP A 178 8.55 7.73 20.99
C TRP A 178 7.46 8.50 20.24
N PHE A 179 6.21 8.03 20.32
CA PHE A 179 5.08 8.54 19.54
C PHE A 179 3.95 9.03 20.43
N ARG A 180 3.17 9.99 19.92
CA ARG A 180 2.12 10.69 20.68
C ARG A 180 0.72 10.18 20.38
N PRO A 181 -0.13 10.00 21.40
CA PRO A 181 -1.57 9.88 21.21
C PRO A 181 -2.19 11.25 20.86
N ALA A 182 -3.47 11.25 20.54
CA ALA A 182 -4.23 12.49 20.38
C ALA A 182 -4.32 13.24 21.72
N GLU A 183 -4.22 14.56 21.67
CA GLU A 183 -4.18 15.42 22.85
C GLU A 183 -5.02 16.68 22.62
N THR A 184 -5.64 17.21 23.68
CA THR A 184 -6.47 18.44 23.61
C THR A 184 -6.08 19.49 24.64
N THR A 185 -5.61 19.07 25.83
CA THR A 185 -5.46 19.97 26.99
C THR A 185 -4.11 20.71 27.02
N GLY A 186 -3.03 20.14 26.48
CA GLY A 186 -1.68 20.71 26.59
C GLY A 186 -1.20 21.53 25.39
N TYR A 187 -1.66 21.21 24.18
CA TYR A 187 -1.10 21.75 22.93
C TYR A 187 -2.20 22.16 21.92
N GLY A 188 -3.42 22.37 22.41
CA GLY A 188 -4.63 22.45 21.60
C GLY A 188 -5.09 21.07 21.11
N SER A 189 -6.18 21.03 20.34
CA SER A 189 -6.69 19.80 19.74
C SER A 189 -5.76 19.33 18.62
N VAL A 190 -4.92 18.35 18.93
CA VAL A 190 -3.93 17.78 18.00
C VAL A 190 -4.11 16.27 17.91
N GLY A 191 -4.10 15.76 16.68
CA GLY A 191 -4.20 14.33 16.39
C GLY A 191 -3.02 13.51 16.94
N ALA A 192 -3.23 12.20 17.05
CA ALA A 192 -2.17 11.24 17.32
C ALA A 192 -1.16 11.21 16.17
N ASP A 193 0.07 10.81 16.46
CA ASP A 193 0.98 10.38 15.39
C ASP A 193 0.31 9.24 14.62
N SER A 194 0.36 9.33 13.30
CA SER A 194 -0.26 8.37 12.40
C SER A 194 0.74 7.80 11.41
N PHE A 195 0.47 6.58 10.98
CA PHE A 195 1.38 5.80 10.17
C PHE A 195 0.64 5.31 8.94
N VAL A 196 1.23 5.51 7.76
CA VAL A 196 0.72 5.00 6.49
C VAL A 196 1.71 3.96 5.97
N VAL A 197 1.27 2.71 5.90
CA VAL A 197 2.04 1.59 5.37
C VAL A 197 1.76 1.45 3.88
N THR A 198 2.81 1.41 3.08
CA THR A 198 2.75 1.15 1.63
C THR A 198 3.79 0.09 1.26
N TRP A 199 3.70 -0.42 0.05
CA TRP A 199 4.58 -1.49 -0.44
C TRP A 199 4.99 -1.27 -1.88
N VAL A 200 6.15 -1.83 -2.22
CA VAL A 200 6.70 -1.89 -3.57
C VAL A 200 7.00 -3.36 -3.89
N LEU A 201 6.50 -3.84 -5.01
CA LEU A 201 6.73 -5.19 -5.50
C LEU A 201 7.79 -5.13 -6.60
N THR A 202 8.80 -6.00 -6.53
CA THR A 202 9.73 -6.25 -7.63
C THR A 202 9.50 -7.65 -8.16
N THR A 203 9.45 -7.77 -9.48
CA THR A 203 9.28 -9.05 -10.15
C THR A 203 10.62 -9.61 -10.64
N SER A 204 10.65 -10.91 -10.93
CA SER A 204 11.86 -11.62 -11.36
C SER A 204 12.47 -11.09 -12.66
N ASP A 205 11.67 -10.45 -13.51
CA ASP A 205 12.10 -9.79 -14.74
C ASP A 205 12.51 -8.31 -14.54
N GLY A 206 12.53 -7.84 -13.29
CA GLY A 206 13.03 -6.51 -12.92
C GLY A 206 11.98 -5.39 -12.95
N GLN A 207 10.72 -5.69 -13.26
CA GLN A 207 9.66 -4.68 -13.18
C GLN A 207 9.36 -4.30 -11.73
N VAL A 208 8.94 -3.05 -11.52
CA VAL A 208 8.65 -2.49 -10.21
C VAL A 208 7.24 -1.94 -10.19
N PHE A 209 6.43 -2.44 -9.26
CA PHE A 209 5.05 -2.04 -9.09
C PHE A 209 4.91 -1.33 -7.74
N ASN A 210 4.46 -0.08 -7.78
CA ASN A 210 4.20 0.74 -6.61
C ASN A 210 2.81 1.38 -6.71
N THR A 211 2.32 1.87 -5.58
CA THR A 211 1.13 2.70 -5.57
C THR A 211 1.48 4.10 -6.05
N TRP A 212 0.95 4.50 -7.20
CA TRP A 212 1.08 5.88 -7.70
C TRP A 212 -0.08 6.78 -7.24
N ASN A 213 -1.29 6.23 -7.10
CA ASN A 213 -2.46 6.94 -6.57
C ASN A 213 -3.32 5.98 -5.71
N PRO A 214 -3.48 6.23 -4.40
CA PRO A 214 -4.30 5.39 -3.53
C PRO A 214 -5.80 5.43 -3.86
N ASP A 215 -6.28 6.45 -4.57
CA ASP A 215 -7.70 6.70 -4.85
C ASP A 215 -8.24 6.03 -6.12
N SER A 216 -7.40 5.28 -6.85
CA SER A 216 -7.76 4.65 -8.14
C SER A 216 -8.09 3.16 -7.97
N ILE A 217 -7.26 2.25 -8.50
CA ILE A 217 -7.53 0.80 -8.55
C ILE A 217 -7.70 0.13 -7.17
N CYS A 218 -7.28 0.81 -6.11
CA CYS A 218 -7.38 0.36 -4.73
C CYS A 218 -8.70 0.74 -4.04
N ALA A 219 -9.51 1.59 -4.68
CA ALA A 219 -10.85 1.95 -4.24
C ALA A 219 -11.94 1.19 -5.02
N ASP A 220 -11.57 0.31 -5.96
CA ASP A 220 -12.53 -0.42 -6.80
C ASP A 220 -13.46 -1.30 -5.93
N PRO A 221 -14.76 -0.97 -5.85
CA PRO A 221 -15.73 -1.68 -5.03
C PRO A 221 -16.26 -2.94 -5.72
N THR A 222 -15.81 -3.27 -6.94
CA THR A 222 -16.39 -4.38 -7.70
C THR A 222 -16.10 -5.72 -7.01
N PRO A 223 -17.14 -6.55 -6.75
CA PRO A 223 -16.99 -7.88 -6.15
C PRO A 223 -16.16 -8.87 -6.98
N VAL A 224 -15.86 -8.50 -8.24
CA VAL A 224 -15.17 -9.31 -9.25
C VAL A 224 -13.68 -8.97 -9.38
N SER A 225 -13.18 -7.98 -8.64
CA SER A 225 -11.74 -7.78 -8.51
C SER A 225 -11.16 -8.93 -7.68
N GLU A 226 -10.85 -10.04 -8.34
CA GLU A 226 -10.08 -11.14 -7.76
C GLU A 226 -8.75 -10.67 -7.16
N ALA A 227 -8.31 -9.45 -7.52
CA ALA A 227 -7.14 -8.80 -6.97
C ALA A 227 -7.25 -8.60 -5.46
N ASN A 228 -8.46 -8.29 -4.93
CA ASN A 228 -8.65 -7.84 -3.54
C ASN A 228 -7.50 -6.92 -3.14
N SER A 229 -7.22 -5.87 -3.90
CA SER A 229 -6.04 -5.02 -3.69
C SER A 229 -6.36 -3.89 -2.73
N ASN A 230 -5.34 -3.42 -2.01
CA ASN A 230 -5.35 -2.09 -1.41
C ASN A 230 -4.05 -1.39 -1.76
N CYS A 231 -3.97 -0.11 -1.43
CA CYS A 231 -2.81 0.72 -1.76
C CYS A 231 -2.03 1.13 -0.50
N GLN A 232 -2.70 1.09 0.65
CA GLN A 232 -2.12 1.45 1.92
C GLN A 232 -2.93 0.85 3.07
N LEU A 233 -2.29 0.76 4.23
CA LEU A 233 -2.96 0.61 5.52
C LEU A 233 -2.56 1.76 6.42
N THR A 234 -3.47 2.17 7.29
CA THR A 234 -3.21 3.25 8.25
C THR A 234 -3.47 2.80 9.67
N PHE A 235 -2.61 3.24 10.59
CA PHE A 235 -2.80 3.07 12.02
C PHE A 235 -2.28 4.28 12.80
N THR A 236 -2.61 4.38 14.09
CA THR A 236 -2.27 5.51 14.96
C THR A 236 -1.70 5.03 16.29
N VAL A 237 -1.43 5.97 17.20
CA VAL A 237 -1.16 5.71 18.61
C VAL A 237 -2.47 5.76 19.41
N ARG A 238 -2.85 4.67 20.09
CA ARG A 238 -4.10 4.57 20.86
C ARG A 238 -3.99 3.74 22.12
#